data_AF-A0A924LZ73-F1
#
_entry.id   AF-A0A924LZ73-F1
#
_cell.length_a   1.000
_cell.length_b   1.000
_cell.length_c   1.000
_cell.angle_alpha   90.00
_cell.angle_beta   90.00
_cell.angle_gamma   90.00
#
_symmetry.space_group_name_H-M   'P 1'
#
loop_
_entity.id
_entity.type
_entity.pdbx_description
1 polymer ?
#
loop_
_entity_poly.entity_id
_entity_poly.type
_entity_poly.pdbx_seq_one_letter_code
_entity_poly.pdbx_strand_id
1 'polypeptide(L)' 'DTGCIVGFAESVGYDIQFVGGFKNALFGGEGLFLAALRGPGLVYMQSLPLSRLADRIRTAMPGGK' A
#
# COMPACT_ATOMS: atom_id res chain seq x y z
N ASP A 1 -2.32 2.77 -2.98
CA ASP A 1 -1.85 1.80 -1.98
C ASP A 1 -0.39 2.11 -1.70
N THR A 2 -0.08 2.60 -0.50
CA THR A 2 1.30 2.87 -0.09
C THR A 2 2.18 1.63 -0.17
N GLY A 3 1.60 0.43 0.03
CA GLY A 3 2.30 -0.84 -0.08
C GLY A 3 2.85 -1.13 -1.48
N CYS A 4 2.35 -0.48 -2.52
CA CYS A 4 2.86 -0.64 -3.89
C CYS A 4 4.10 0.21 -4.19
N ILE A 5 4.51 1.15 -3.32
CA ILE A 5 5.69 1.98 -3.55
C ILE A 5 6.93 1.28 -3.00
N VAL A 6 7.94 1.08 -3.86
CA VAL A 6 9.22 0.45 -3.49
C VAL A 6 10.29 1.51 -3.23
N GLY A 7 10.28 2.59 -4.01
CA GLY A 7 11.21 3.70 -3.88
C GLY A 7 10.97 4.76 -4.94
N PHE A 8 11.51 5.96 -4.74
CA PHE A 8 11.38 7.07 -5.68
C PHE A 8 12.60 7.99 -5.56
N ALA A 9 12.88 8.76 -6.61
CA ALA A 9 13.96 9.74 -6.61
C ALA A 9 13.70 10.87 -5.60
N GLU A 10 14.76 11.47 -5.06
CA GLU A 10 14.69 12.56 -4.08
C GLU A 10 13.91 13.79 -4.60
N SER A 11 13.93 14.02 -5.91
CA SER A 11 13.19 15.09 -6.58
C SER A 11 11.67 14.86 -6.63
N VAL A 12 11.20 13.68 -6.20
CA VAL A 12 9.77 13.34 -6.13
C VAL A 12 9.27 13.61 -4.71
N GLY A 13 8.40 14.60 -4.57
CA GLY A 13 7.68 14.87 -3.33
C GLY A 13 6.71 13.75 -2.99
N TYR A 14 6.66 13.37 -1.71
CA TYR A 14 5.83 12.31 -1.17
C TYR A 14 4.93 12.84 -0.06
N ASP A 15 3.65 12.48 -0.11
CA ASP A 15 2.67 12.87 0.90
C ASP A 15 1.66 11.75 1.16
N ILE A 16 1.24 11.58 2.41
CA ILE A 16 0.29 10.53 2.82
C ILE A 16 -1.09 11.14 2.97
N GLN A 17 -2.00 10.75 2.09
CA GLN A 17 -3.39 11.18 2.09
C GLN A 17 -4.27 10.11 2.70
N PHE A 18 -5.00 10.47 3.76
CA PHE A 18 -6.01 9.59 4.35
C PHE A 18 -7.28 9.62 3.50
N VAL A 19 -7.69 8.47 2.99
CA VAL A 19 -8.96 8.33 2.25
C VAL A 19 -9.93 7.52 3.09
N GLY A 20 -10.79 8.22 3.83
CA GLY A 20 -11.85 7.64 4.63
C GLY A 20 -11.55 7.56 6.13
N GLY A 21 -12.58 7.82 6.95
CA GLY A 21 -12.46 8.01 8.40
C GLY A 21 -11.92 6.81 9.18
N PHE A 22 -11.56 7.07 10.44
CA PHE A 22 -10.89 6.18 11.41
C PHE A 22 -11.38 4.72 11.43
N LYS A 23 -12.66 4.45 11.11
CA LYS A 23 -13.20 3.09 11.01
C LYS A 23 -12.63 2.29 9.84
N ASN A 24 -12.43 2.86 8.65
CA ASN A 24 -11.90 2.11 7.50
C ASN A 24 -10.42 1.75 7.66
N ALA A 25 -9.66 2.56 8.40
CA ALA A 25 -8.25 2.30 8.71
C ALA A 25 -8.06 1.12 9.69
N LEU A 26 -9.00 0.89 10.61
CA LEU A 26 -8.94 -0.21 11.59
C LEU A 26 -9.53 -1.55 11.11
N PHE A 27 -10.48 -1.53 10.18
CA PHE A 27 -11.24 -2.73 9.78
C PHE A 27 -10.85 -3.33 8.42
N GLY A 28 -9.88 -2.74 7.70
CA GLY A 28 -9.52 -3.14 6.33
C GLY A 28 -8.26 -3.98 6.17
N GLY A 29 -7.43 -4.14 7.21
CA GLY A 29 -6.15 -4.89 7.17
C GLY A 29 -5.03 -4.22 6.34
N GLU A 30 -5.39 -3.53 5.26
CA GLU A 30 -4.55 -2.65 4.45
C GLU A 30 -5.00 -1.21 4.69
N GLY A 31 -4.31 -0.47 5.55
CA GLY A 31 -4.66 0.93 5.81
C GLY A 31 -4.81 1.71 4.50
N LEU A 32 -5.96 2.37 4.32
CA LEU A 32 -6.32 3.22 3.18
C LEU A 32 -5.55 4.56 3.21
N PHE A 33 -4.23 4.45 3.27
CA PHE A 33 -3.31 5.54 3.05
C PHE A 33 -3.00 5.56 1.55
N LEU A 34 -3.41 6.64 0.88
CA LEU A 34 -2.96 6.89 -0.49
C LEU A 34 -1.72 7.77 -0.43
N ALA A 35 -0.60 7.24 -0.89
CA ALA A 35 0.57 8.06 -1.16
C ALA A 35 0.38 8.88 -2.44
N ALA A 36 0.61 10.19 -2.34
CA ALA A 36 0.68 11.10 -3.48
C ALA A 36 2.14 11.39 -3.80
N LEU A 37 2.56 11.05 -5.03
CA LEU A 37 3.89 11.32 -5.56
C LEU A 37 3.81 12.45 -6.59
N ARG A 38 4.61 13.50 -6.45
CA ARG A 38 4.60 14.66 -7.36
C ARG A 38 6.01 15.19 -7.63
N GLY A 39 6.27 15.52 -8.89
CA GLY A 39 7.57 16.05 -9.33
C GLY A 39 8.27 15.13 -10.33
N PRO A 40 9.33 15.60 -10.99
CA PRO A 40 10.10 14.81 -11.94
C PRO A 40 10.95 13.78 -11.20
N GLY A 41 11.10 12.58 -11.77
CA GLY A 41 11.97 11.55 -11.22
C GLY A 41 11.43 10.14 -11.45
N LEU A 42 12.29 9.15 -11.19
CA LEU A 42 11.92 7.75 -11.32
C LEU A 42 11.15 7.29 -10.07
N VAL A 43 10.11 6.51 -10.30
CA VAL A 43 9.30 5.86 -9.25
C VAL A 43 9.28 4.37 -9.51
N TYR A 44 9.68 3.58 -8.51
CA TYR A 44 9.62 2.13 -8.52
C TYR A 44 8.36 1.66 -7.81
N MET A 45 7.53 0.88 -8.52
CA MET A 45 6.30 0.31 -7.98
C MET A 45 6.31 -1.22 -8.06
N GLN A 46 5.64 -1.85 -7.11
CA GLN A 46 5.33 -3.28 -7.11
C GLN A 46 3.84 -3.53 -7.33
N SER A 47 3.52 -4.52 -8.15
CA SER A 47 2.15 -4.90 -8.48
C SER A 47 1.45 -5.68 -7.37
N LEU A 48 2.22 -6.45 -6.59
CA LEU A 48 1.72 -7.29 -5.51
C LEU A 48 2.55 -7.03 -4.24
N PRO A 49 2.09 -6.11 -3.37
CA PRO A 49 2.68 -5.90 -2.06
C PRO A 49 2.75 -7.20 -1.26
N LEU A 50 3.82 -7.35 -0.47
CA LEU A 50 4.04 -8.54 0.34
C LEU A 50 2.88 -8.84 1.29
N SER A 51 2.22 -7.81 1.85
CA SER A 51 1.01 -7.95 2.67
C SER A 51 -0.11 -8.67 1.91
N ARG A 52 -0.41 -8.22 0.69
CA ARG A 52 -1.42 -8.87 -0.18
C ARG A 52 -1.05 -10.29 -0.53
N LEU A 53 0.22 -10.53 -0.82
CA LEU A 53 0.70 -11.87 -1.12
C LEU A 53 0.51 -12.79 0.11
N ALA A 54 0.91 -12.33 1.29
CA ALA A 54 0.74 -13.07 2.54
C ALA A 54 -0.73 -13.35 2.86
N ASP A 55 -1.62 -12.36 2.66
CA ASP A 55 -3.07 -12.53 2.82
C ASP A 55 -3.65 -13.55 1.84
N ARG A 56 -3.20 -13.52 0.57
CA ARG A 56 -3.61 -14.49 -0.45
C ARG A 56 -3.14 -15.90 -0.12
N ILE A 57 -1.89 -16.04 0.32
CA ILE A 57 -1.35 -17.34 0.77
C ILE A 57 -2.17 -17.85 1.95
N ARG A 58 -2.38 -17.02 2.99
CA ARG A 58 -3.18 -17.40 4.17
C ARG A 58 -4.58 -17.87 3.78
N THR A 59 -5.26 -17.13 2.90
CA THR A 59 -6.61 -17.47 2.43
C THR A 59 -6.63 -18.79 1.63
N ALA A 60 -5.53 -19.11 0.93
CA ALA A 60 -5.43 -20.34 0.14
C ALA A 60 -5.02 -21.58 0.95
N MET A 61 -4.55 -21.42 2.19
CA MET A 61 -4.16 -22.57 3.03
C MET A 61 -5.39 -23.28 3.63
N PRO A 62 -5.43 -24.63 3.61
CA PRO A 62 -6.48 -25.39 4.30
C PRO A 62 -6.46 -25.10 5.81
N GLY A 63 -7.56 -24.54 6.34
CA GLY A 63 -7.71 -24.20 7.76
C GLY A 63 -7.48 -22.73 8.11
N GLY A 64 -7.24 -21.85 7.13
CA GLY A 64 -7.30 -20.40 7.35
C GLY A 64 -8.73 -19.96 7.66
N LYS A 65 -9.03 -19.70 8.93
CA LYS A 65 -10.19 -18.88 9.31
C LYS A 65 -9.89 -17.40 9.10
#